data_AF-A0A521XWQ6-F1
#
_entry.id   AF-A0A521XWQ6-F1
#
_cell.length_a   1.000
_cell.length_b   1.000
_cell.length_c   1.000
_cell.angle_alpha   90.00
_cell.angle_beta   90.00
_cell.angle_gamma   90.00
#
_symmetry.space_group_name_H-M   'P 1'
#
loop_
_entity.id
_entity.type
_entity.pdbx_description
1 polymer ?
#
loop_
_entity_poly.entity_id
_entity_poly.type
_entity_poly.pdbx_seq_one_letter_code
_entity_poly.pdbx_strand_id
1 'polypeptide(L)'
;MRNISITIIISFIFFSTNIFASYDKSWYQWDDWSREYPVGFAVTKKDVVLMGRAEMNKDLAPNIKCPMPYLAVIHPWNKARIKTDDLQFYSFTKIQQLVAIKDFMYEENVPIKKGEVIEYLHYDSEGDFTVRIKGKEYDSGQFLFDYVRDDDGESQEDDWVQVTCLNGKRAYLYLGDLIDEDKDTGLVEGVLSFTPDSYDVVHDLTEKEKSDLERAAAS
;
A
#
# COMPACT_ATOMS: atom_id res chain seq x y z
N MET A 1 26.53 67.56 3.28
CA MET A 1 26.62 66.13 3.67
C MET A 1 25.41 65.43 3.07
N ARG A 2 25.61 64.58 2.05
CA ARG A 2 24.54 63.89 1.32
C ARG A 2 24.31 62.51 1.97
N ASN A 3 23.08 62.27 2.43
CA ASN A 3 22.65 60.95 2.91
C ASN A 3 22.41 60.03 1.71
N ILE A 4 23.05 58.87 1.71
CA ILE A 4 22.82 57.79 0.75
C ILE A 4 21.98 56.73 1.46
N SER A 5 20.70 56.63 1.13
CA SER A 5 19.87 55.49 1.52
C SER A 5 20.19 54.32 0.60
N ILE A 6 20.68 53.23 1.18
CA ILE A 6 20.89 51.95 0.49
C ILE A 6 19.61 51.14 0.65
N THR A 7 18.83 51.01 -0.43
CA THR A 7 17.70 50.08 -0.49
C THR A 7 18.24 48.69 -0.83
N ILE A 8 18.19 47.78 0.13
CA ILE A 8 18.51 46.36 -0.08
C ILE A 8 17.26 45.69 -0.67
N ILE A 9 17.35 45.28 -1.93
CA ILE A 9 16.34 44.42 -2.57
C ILE A 9 16.67 42.98 -2.19
N ILE A 10 15.90 42.40 -1.27
CA ILE A 10 15.96 40.96 -0.96
C ILE A 10 15.20 40.23 -2.06
N SER A 11 15.94 39.65 -2.99
CA SER A 11 15.39 38.77 -4.02
C SER A 11 15.08 37.41 -3.39
N PHE A 12 13.80 37.13 -3.15
CA PHE A 12 13.35 35.79 -2.75
C PHE A 12 13.55 34.83 -3.93
N ILE A 13 14.60 34.03 -3.85
CA ILE A 13 14.77 32.85 -4.71
C ILE A 13 13.74 31.83 -4.22
N PHE A 14 12.64 31.66 -4.95
CA PHE A 14 11.78 30.50 -4.79
C PHE A 14 12.59 29.28 -5.22
N PHE A 15 13.15 28.56 -4.26
CA PHE A 15 13.49 27.16 -4.48
C PHE A 15 12.16 26.43 -4.66
N SER A 16 11.85 26.08 -5.91
CA SER A 16 10.87 25.03 -6.18
C SER A 16 11.41 23.77 -5.53
N THR A 17 10.93 23.46 -4.32
CA THR A 17 11.02 22.11 -3.80
C THR A 17 10.32 21.25 -4.83
N ASN A 18 11.08 20.47 -5.60
CA ASN A 18 10.50 19.33 -6.29
C ASN A 18 9.91 18.47 -5.17
N ILE A 19 8.58 18.59 -4.99
CA ILE A 19 7.82 17.66 -4.19
C ILE A 19 7.86 16.39 -5.03
N PHE A 20 8.89 15.58 -4.82
CA PHE A 20 8.83 14.20 -5.25
C PHE A 20 7.70 13.60 -4.41
N ALA A 21 6.62 13.18 -5.06
CA ALA A 21 5.75 12.20 -4.44
C ALA A 21 6.61 10.97 -4.12
N SER A 22 6.42 10.35 -2.96
CA SER A 22 7.07 9.09 -2.56
C SER A 22 7.09 8.04 -3.68
N TYR A 23 6.09 8.08 -4.56
CA TYR A 23 5.92 7.17 -5.68
C TYR A 23 6.18 7.91 -7.00
N ASP A 24 7.33 7.63 -7.61
CA ASP A 24 7.63 8.06 -8.98
C ASP A 24 7.14 7.01 -10.02
N LYS A 25 7.55 7.16 -11.28
CA LYS A 25 7.14 6.27 -12.38
C LYS A 25 7.69 4.84 -12.29
N SER A 26 8.59 4.57 -11.35
CA SER A 26 9.10 3.21 -11.10
C SER A 26 8.24 2.42 -10.11
N TRP A 27 7.08 2.97 -9.74
CA TRP A 27 6.06 2.31 -8.94
C TRP A 27 4.77 2.15 -9.74
N TYR A 28 4.09 1.04 -9.51
CA TYR A 28 2.76 0.76 -10.01
C TYR A 28 1.75 0.87 -8.86
N GLN A 29 0.65 1.60 -9.07
CA GLN A 29 -0.44 1.67 -8.11
C GLN A 29 -1.51 0.65 -8.50
N TRP A 30 -1.97 -0.12 -7.52
CA TRP A 30 -3.13 -0.99 -7.64
C TRP A 30 -4.20 -0.58 -6.62
N ASP A 31 -5.47 -0.70 -7.01
CA ASP A 31 -6.62 -0.28 -6.19
C ASP A 31 -7.11 -1.40 -5.25
N ASP A 32 -6.16 -2.15 -4.68
CA ASP A 32 -6.36 -3.09 -3.58
C ASP A 32 -5.03 -3.27 -2.80
N TRP A 33 -5.07 -3.91 -1.64
CA TRP A 33 -3.84 -4.31 -0.93
C TRP A 33 -3.06 -5.37 -1.70
N SER A 34 -1.75 -5.36 -1.46
CA SER A 34 -0.83 -6.34 -2.02
C SER A 34 -1.04 -7.72 -1.44
N ARG A 35 -0.59 -8.74 -2.17
CA ARG A 35 -0.61 -10.18 -1.81
C ARG A 35 -2.00 -10.81 -1.86
N GLU A 36 -2.00 -12.12 -2.13
CA GLU A 36 -3.21 -12.95 -2.17
C GLU A 36 -3.94 -13.04 -0.83
N TYR A 37 -3.17 -13.03 0.28
CA TYR A 37 -3.69 -13.04 1.65
C TYR A 37 -3.19 -11.82 2.41
N PRO A 38 -3.77 -10.63 2.16
CA PRO A 38 -3.29 -9.39 2.74
C PRO A 38 -3.56 -9.37 4.25
N VAL A 39 -2.61 -8.87 5.04
CA VAL A 39 -2.75 -8.79 6.49
C VAL A 39 -3.56 -7.56 6.89
N GLY A 40 -4.70 -7.78 7.55
CA GLY A 40 -5.46 -6.72 8.20
C GLY A 40 -4.97 -6.38 9.61
N PHE A 41 -5.55 -5.33 10.18
CA PHE A 41 -5.34 -4.95 11.57
C PHE A 41 -6.67 -4.69 12.30
N ALA A 42 -6.66 -4.93 13.61
CA ALA A 42 -7.82 -4.71 14.48
C ALA A 42 -7.54 -3.66 15.56
N VAL A 43 -8.57 -2.89 15.92
CA VAL A 43 -8.51 -1.87 16.98
C VAL A 43 -9.01 -2.46 18.29
N THR A 44 -8.08 -2.93 19.14
CA THR A 44 -8.40 -3.69 20.36
C THR A 44 -8.47 -2.85 21.63
N LYS A 45 -8.05 -1.59 21.57
CA LYS A 45 -8.14 -0.61 22.67
C LYS A 45 -9.15 0.48 22.36
N LYS A 46 -9.77 1.03 23.40
CA LYS A 46 -10.65 2.20 23.28
C LYS A 46 -9.81 3.47 23.05
N ASP A 47 -10.45 4.47 22.47
CA ASP A 47 -9.88 5.81 22.27
C ASP A 47 -8.57 5.83 21.42
N VAL A 48 -8.37 4.82 20.57
CA VAL A 48 -7.24 4.75 19.64
C VAL A 48 -7.35 5.89 18.62
N VAL A 49 -6.25 6.63 18.46
CA VAL A 49 -6.11 7.70 17.47
C VAL A 49 -4.90 7.39 16.62
N LEU A 50 -5.14 7.03 15.36
CA LEU A 50 -4.07 6.83 14.39
C LEU A 50 -3.68 8.16 13.75
N MET A 51 -2.42 8.25 13.34
CA MET A 51 -1.88 9.42 12.63
C MET A 51 -1.82 9.07 11.14
N GLY A 52 -2.66 9.73 10.35
CA GLY A 52 -2.70 9.55 8.90
C GLY A 52 -2.24 10.78 8.13
N ARG A 53 -2.24 10.66 6.81
CA ARG A 53 -1.82 11.68 5.84
C ARG A 53 -2.99 12.12 4.97
N ALA A 54 -2.85 13.30 4.37
CA ALA A 54 -3.81 13.82 3.40
C ALA A 54 -3.72 13.13 2.02
N GLU A 55 -2.57 12.54 1.73
CA GLU A 55 -2.23 11.85 0.47
C GLU A 55 -1.33 10.64 0.76
N MET A 56 -1.27 9.68 -0.17
CA MET A 56 -0.40 8.49 -0.10
C MET A 56 1.05 8.88 -0.41
N ASN A 57 1.70 9.53 0.55
CA ASN A 57 3.07 10.03 0.41
C ASN A 57 3.86 9.78 1.69
N LYS A 58 4.68 8.73 1.74
CA LYS A 58 5.39 8.33 2.96
C LYS A 58 6.47 9.32 3.41
N ASP A 59 6.93 10.18 2.51
CA ASP A 59 7.90 11.24 2.81
C ASP A 59 7.28 12.41 3.61
N LEU A 60 5.95 12.53 3.62
CA LEU A 60 5.25 13.48 4.46
C LEU A 60 5.05 12.92 5.87
N ALA A 61 5.26 13.76 6.88
CA ALA A 61 4.89 13.39 8.24
C ALA A 61 3.36 13.25 8.37
N PRO A 62 2.86 12.21 9.07
CA PRO A 62 1.43 12.07 9.31
C PRO A 62 0.96 13.17 10.26
N ASN A 63 -0.10 13.89 9.87
CA ASN A 63 -0.57 15.08 10.58
C ASN A 63 -2.11 15.10 10.78
N ILE A 64 -2.82 14.09 10.30
CA ILE A 64 -4.26 13.94 10.49
C ILE A 64 -4.50 12.97 11.64
N LYS A 65 -5.03 13.49 12.75
CA LYS A 65 -5.55 12.66 13.85
C LYS A 65 -6.83 11.96 13.40
N CYS A 66 -6.79 10.64 13.40
CA CYS A 66 -7.87 9.77 12.98
C CYS A 66 -8.31 8.87 14.15
N PRO A 67 -9.28 9.30 14.97
CA PRO A 67 -9.87 8.44 15.98
C PRO A 67 -10.58 7.26 15.31
N MET A 68 -10.24 6.05 15.74
CA MET A 68 -10.73 4.81 15.15
C MET A 68 -11.87 4.19 15.98
N PRO A 69 -12.82 3.48 15.35
CA PRO A 69 -13.85 2.77 16.09
C PRO A 69 -13.23 1.62 16.89
N TYR A 70 -13.60 1.50 18.15
CA TYR A 70 -13.24 0.35 18.98
C TYR A 70 -13.81 -0.95 18.37
N LEU A 71 -13.01 -2.02 18.37
CA LEU A 71 -13.30 -3.31 17.75
C LEU A 71 -13.33 -3.32 16.21
N ALA A 72 -13.03 -2.20 15.55
CA ALA A 72 -12.97 -2.17 14.09
C ALA A 72 -11.87 -3.10 13.57
N VAL A 73 -12.18 -3.80 12.47
CA VAL A 73 -11.21 -4.60 11.72
C VAL A 73 -11.06 -4.00 10.33
N ILE A 74 -9.87 -3.51 10.03
CA ILE A 74 -9.54 -2.88 8.75
C ILE A 74 -8.89 -3.94 7.85
N HIS A 75 -9.64 -4.38 6.85
CA HIS A 75 -9.24 -5.46 5.93
C HIS A 75 -10.08 -5.40 4.64
N PRO A 76 -9.51 -5.71 3.46
CA PRO A 76 -10.24 -5.77 2.18
C PRO A 76 -11.40 -6.79 2.15
N TRP A 77 -11.41 -7.75 3.06
CA TRP A 77 -12.46 -8.77 3.14
C TRP A 77 -13.57 -8.44 4.14
N ASN A 78 -13.43 -7.35 4.92
CA ASN A 78 -14.47 -6.86 5.83
C ASN A 78 -15.48 -5.98 5.08
N LYS A 79 -16.31 -6.60 4.24
CA LYS A 79 -17.28 -5.89 3.38
C LYS A 79 -18.23 -4.97 4.15
N ALA A 80 -18.58 -5.34 5.39
CA ALA A 80 -19.43 -4.52 6.25
C ALA A 80 -18.72 -3.22 6.63
N ARG A 81 -17.49 -3.30 7.13
CA ARG A 81 -16.68 -2.14 7.51
C ARG A 81 -16.32 -1.27 6.32
N ILE A 82 -15.99 -1.87 5.17
CA ILE A 82 -15.74 -1.15 3.91
C ILE A 82 -16.91 -0.25 3.57
N LYS A 83 -18.13 -0.79 3.63
CA LYS A 83 -19.34 -0.02 3.36
C LYS A 83 -19.63 1.04 4.41
N THR A 84 -19.40 0.74 5.69
CA THR A 84 -19.72 1.66 6.80
C THR A 84 -18.77 2.86 6.85
N ASP A 85 -17.47 2.64 6.64
CA ASP A 85 -16.44 3.68 6.77
C ASP A 85 -15.89 4.17 5.42
N ASP A 86 -16.48 3.71 4.31
CA ASP A 86 -16.06 4.03 2.94
C ASP A 86 -14.55 3.78 2.73
N LEU A 87 -14.12 2.58 3.12
CA LEU A 87 -12.72 2.19 3.05
C LEU A 87 -12.27 2.01 1.60
N GLN A 88 -11.06 2.49 1.30
CA GLN A 88 -10.41 2.27 0.02
C GLN A 88 -9.00 1.75 0.27
N PHE A 89 -8.64 0.65 -0.38
CA PHE A 89 -7.34 0.01 -0.24
C PHE A 89 -6.51 0.31 -1.47
N TYR A 90 -5.21 0.47 -1.26
CA TYR A 90 -4.26 0.74 -2.33
C TYR A 90 -2.95 0.04 -2.00
N SER A 91 -2.26 -0.38 -3.03
CA SER A 91 -0.88 -0.83 -2.94
C SER A 91 -0.02 -0.11 -3.97
N PHE A 92 1.23 0.12 -3.60
CA PHE A 92 2.27 0.53 -4.52
C PHE A 92 3.31 -0.57 -4.61
N THR A 93 3.51 -1.12 -5.80
CA THR A 93 4.53 -2.13 -6.05
C THR A 93 5.68 -1.52 -6.85
N LYS A 94 6.91 -1.76 -6.42
CA LYS A 94 8.09 -1.36 -7.17
C LYS A 94 8.16 -2.18 -8.45
N ILE A 95 8.15 -1.51 -9.60
CA ILE A 95 8.17 -2.18 -10.89
C ILE A 95 9.49 -2.93 -11.05
N GLN A 96 9.40 -4.25 -11.21
CA GLN A 96 10.55 -5.09 -11.52
C GLN A 96 10.70 -5.24 -13.03
N GLN A 97 11.94 -5.39 -13.49
CA GLN A 97 12.24 -5.55 -14.91
C GLN A 97 12.54 -7.01 -15.22
N LEU A 98 11.73 -7.59 -16.10
CA LEU A 98 11.92 -8.92 -16.66
C LEU A 98 12.53 -8.78 -18.05
N VAL A 99 13.72 -9.34 -18.26
CA VAL A 99 14.44 -9.24 -19.54
C VAL A 99 14.28 -10.51 -20.35
N ALA A 100 13.73 -10.41 -21.56
CA ALA A 100 13.56 -11.55 -22.45
C ALA A 100 14.89 -12.21 -22.82
N ILE A 101 15.03 -13.52 -22.59
CA ILE A 101 16.29 -14.26 -22.88
C ILE A 101 16.35 -14.84 -24.30
N LYS A 102 15.21 -14.89 -24.99
CA LYS A 102 15.04 -15.36 -26.38
C LYS A 102 13.88 -14.63 -27.05
N ASP A 103 13.80 -14.69 -28.37
CA ASP A 103 12.62 -14.21 -29.09
C ASP A 103 11.42 -15.14 -28.80
N PHE A 104 10.24 -14.57 -28.58
CA PHE A 104 9.00 -15.34 -28.40
C PHE A 104 7.75 -14.53 -28.76
N MET A 105 6.61 -15.21 -28.85
CA MET A 105 5.31 -14.59 -29.04
C MET A 105 4.55 -14.67 -27.72
N TYR A 106 4.28 -13.53 -27.09
CA TYR A 106 3.38 -13.47 -25.93
C TYR A 106 1.93 -13.44 -26.43
N GLU A 107 1.06 -14.27 -25.84
CA GLU A 107 -0.35 -14.45 -26.25
C GLU A 107 -0.56 -14.60 -27.77
N GLU A 108 0.35 -15.30 -28.44
CA GLU A 108 0.35 -15.59 -29.89
C GLU A 108 0.44 -14.37 -30.83
N ASN A 109 0.41 -13.13 -30.33
CA ASN A 109 0.31 -11.93 -31.17
C ASN A 109 1.22 -10.76 -30.75
N VAL A 110 1.88 -10.81 -29.58
CA VAL A 110 2.82 -9.78 -29.14
C VAL A 110 4.25 -10.31 -29.32
N PRO A 111 4.96 -9.92 -30.41
CA PRO A 111 6.33 -10.37 -30.61
C PRO A 111 7.26 -9.69 -29.62
N ILE A 112 7.96 -10.47 -28.80
CA ILE A 112 9.00 -10.00 -27.87
C ILE A 112 10.36 -10.39 -28.39
N LYS A 113 11.29 -9.42 -28.44
CA LYS A 113 12.67 -9.68 -28.84
C LYS A 113 13.55 -9.99 -27.66
N LYS A 114 14.56 -10.83 -27.90
CA LYS A 114 15.63 -11.04 -26.92
C LYS A 114 16.22 -9.69 -26.48
N GLY A 115 16.31 -9.49 -25.17
CA GLY A 115 16.80 -8.27 -24.54
C GLY A 115 15.74 -7.20 -24.33
N GLU A 116 14.51 -7.39 -24.81
CA GLU A 116 13.38 -6.51 -24.53
C GLU A 116 12.96 -6.64 -23.06
N VAL A 117 12.51 -5.52 -22.48
CA VAL A 117 12.10 -5.43 -21.08
C VAL A 117 10.58 -5.54 -21.00
N ILE A 118 10.11 -6.37 -20.07
CA ILE A 118 8.74 -6.51 -19.62
C ILE A 118 8.70 -6.00 -18.18
N GLU A 119 7.75 -5.12 -17.87
CA GLU A 119 7.60 -4.60 -16.52
C GLU A 119 6.68 -5.53 -15.74
N TYR A 120 7.16 -6.12 -14.65
CA TYR A 120 6.33 -6.82 -13.68
C TYR A 120 5.69 -5.79 -12.75
N LEU A 121 4.37 -5.80 -12.64
CA LEU A 121 3.62 -4.73 -11.97
C LEU A 121 3.05 -5.15 -10.61
N HIS A 122 2.42 -6.32 -10.53
CA HIS A 122 1.67 -6.75 -9.34
C HIS A 122 1.49 -8.27 -9.34
N TYR A 123 1.62 -8.90 -8.17
CA TYR A 123 1.25 -10.30 -7.96
C TYR A 123 -0.24 -10.39 -7.63
N ASP A 124 -0.99 -11.22 -8.36
CA ASP A 124 -2.42 -11.41 -8.13
C ASP A 124 -2.65 -12.60 -7.17
N SER A 125 -2.68 -13.82 -7.69
CA SER A 125 -2.93 -15.04 -6.91
C SER A 125 -2.39 -16.29 -7.61
N GLU A 126 -2.00 -17.32 -6.85
CA GLU A 126 -1.63 -18.65 -7.37
C GLU A 126 -0.63 -18.67 -8.55
N GLY A 127 0.22 -17.65 -8.66
CA GLY A 127 1.18 -17.52 -9.77
C GLY A 127 0.70 -16.74 -10.99
N ASP A 128 -0.50 -16.18 -10.93
CA ASP A 128 -0.97 -15.14 -11.81
C ASP A 128 -0.45 -13.77 -11.35
N PHE A 129 -0.14 -12.91 -12.31
CA PHE A 129 0.40 -11.58 -12.06
C PHE A 129 0.17 -10.66 -13.25
N THR A 130 0.16 -9.37 -13.00
CA THR A 130 0.03 -8.34 -14.03
C THR A 130 1.40 -7.89 -14.54
N VAL A 131 1.56 -7.81 -15.86
CA VAL A 131 2.74 -7.26 -16.53
C VAL A 131 2.39 -6.11 -17.48
N ARG A 132 3.35 -5.21 -17.74
CA ARG A 132 3.28 -4.24 -18.83
C ARG A 132 4.26 -4.58 -19.93
N ILE A 133 3.74 -4.75 -21.13
CA ILE A 133 4.49 -5.04 -22.35
C ILE A 133 4.18 -3.93 -23.35
N LYS A 134 5.21 -3.21 -23.80
CA LYS A 134 5.08 -2.11 -24.77
C LYS A 134 4.02 -1.06 -24.38
N GLY A 135 3.93 -0.77 -23.09
CA GLY A 135 3.00 0.22 -22.53
C GLY A 135 1.57 -0.28 -22.35
N LYS A 136 1.26 -1.56 -22.63
CA LYS A 136 -0.04 -2.16 -22.37
C LYS A 136 0.06 -3.21 -21.27
N GLU A 137 -0.95 -3.25 -20.40
CA GLU A 137 -1.06 -4.20 -19.30
C GLU A 137 -1.72 -5.50 -19.75
N TYR A 138 -1.24 -6.61 -19.19
CA TYR A 138 -1.66 -7.97 -19.48
C TYR A 138 -1.69 -8.77 -18.19
N ASP A 139 -2.72 -9.58 -18.03
CA ASP A 139 -2.72 -10.68 -17.08
C ASP A 139 -1.73 -11.73 -17.60
N SER A 140 -0.89 -12.23 -16.71
CA SER A 140 0.18 -13.16 -17.04
C SER A 140 0.25 -14.25 -15.98
N GLY A 141 1.14 -15.21 -16.21
CA GLY A 141 1.34 -16.30 -15.28
C GLY A 141 2.73 -16.90 -15.39
N GLN A 142 2.97 -17.91 -14.56
CA GLN A 142 4.30 -18.49 -14.36
C GLN A 142 5.02 -18.93 -15.64
N PHE A 143 4.29 -19.25 -16.71
CA PHE A 143 4.86 -19.60 -18.01
C PHE A 143 5.82 -18.53 -18.56
N LEU A 144 5.63 -17.26 -18.21
CA LEU A 144 6.49 -16.17 -18.68
C LEU A 144 7.94 -16.36 -18.22
N PHE A 145 8.16 -16.94 -17.04
CA PHE A 145 9.50 -17.15 -16.48
C PHE A 145 10.36 -18.12 -17.29
N ASP A 146 9.79 -18.93 -18.20
CA ASP A 146 10.54 -19.74 -19.17
C ASP A 146 11.21 -18.91 -20.29
N TYR A 147 10.87 -17.63 -20.39
CA TYR A 147 11.25 -16.71 -21.47
C TYR A 147 11.98 -15.47 -21.00
N VAL A 148 12.05 -15.23 -19.69
CA VAL A 148 12.67 -14.04 -19.11
C VAL A 148 13.68 -14.41 -18.03
N ARG A 149 14.51 -13.45 -17.68
CA ARG A 149 15.24 -13.42 -16.41
C ARG A 149 14.78 -12.19 -15.65
N ASP A 150 14.66 -12.30 -14.34
CA ASP A 150 14.54 -11.16 -13.44
C ASP A 150 15.91 -10.51 -13.21
N ASP A 151 15.89 -9.25 -12.80
CA ASP A 151 17.02 -8.67 -12.07
C ASP A 151 16.73 -8.92 -10.58
N ASP A 152 17.71 -9.48 -9.83
CA ASP A 152 17.63 -10.05 -8.47
C ASP A 152 17.20 -9.07 -7.33
N GLY A 153 16.38 -8.06 -7.61
CA GLY A 153 15.86 -7.14 -6.62
C GLY A 153 14.71 -7.76 -5.82
N GLU A 154 14.73 -7.58 -4.50
CA GLU A 154 13.58 -7.89 -3.66
C GLU A 154 12.34 -7.13 -4.13
N SER A 155 11.18 -7.81 -4.15
CA SER A 155 9.92 -7.13 -4.38
C SER A 155 9.65 -6.17 -3.23
N GLN A 156 9.29 -4.93 -3.58
CA GLN A 156 8.91 -3.93 -2.60
C GLN A 156 7.46 -3.54 -2.83
N GLU A 157 6.68 -3.63 -1.76
CA GLU A 157 5.24 -3.36 -1.74
C GLU A 157 4.92 -2.46 -0.56
N ASP A 158 4.11 -1.44 -0.81
CA ASP A 158 3.65 -0.47 0.16
C ASP A 158 2.12 -0.43 0.19
N ASP A 159 1.53 -0.90 1.29
CA ASP A 159 0.07 -0.93 1.47
C ASP A 159 -0.47 0.30 2.19
N TRP A 160 -1.58 0.81 1.67
CA TRP A 160 -2.30 1.97 2.18
C TRP A 160 -3.78 1.68 2.32
N VAL A 161 -4.40 2.31 3.32
CA VAL A 161 -5.86 2.33 3.43
C VAL A 161 -6.33 3.76 3.67
N GLN A 162 -7.30 4.21 2.88
CA GLN A 162 -8.04 5.40 3.19
C GLN A 162 -9.22 5.05 4.09
N VAL A 163 -9.32 5.75 5.22
CA VAL A 163 -10.37 5.52 6.21
C VAL A 163 -11.20 6.79 6.43
N THR A 164 -12.47 6.62 6.79
CA THR A 164 -13.27 7.69 7.40
C THR A 164 -13.14 7.60 8.92
N CYS A 165 -12.48 8.58 9.52
CA CYS A 165 -12.28 8.67 10.96
C CYS A 165 -13.60 8.96 11.68
N LEU A 166 -13.70 8.64 12.99
CA LEU A 166 -14.92 8.93 13.79
C LEU A 166 -15.31 10.42 13.83
N ASN A 167 -14.35 11.33 13.58
CA ASN A 167 -14.59 12.77 13.50
C ASN A 167 -15.00 13.25 12.09
N GLY A 168 -15.26 12.33 11.15
CA GLY A 168 -15.68 12.59 9.78
C GLY A 168 -14.55 13.00 8.82
N LYS A 169 -13.30 13.09 9.29
CA LYS A 169 -12.16 13.33 8.40
C LYS A 169 -11.81 12.07 7.62
N ARG A 170 -11.23 12.24 6.43
CA ARG A 170 -10.56 11.16 5.70
C ARG A 170 -9.06 11.24 5.91
N ALA A 171 -8.41 10.09 6.05
CA ALA A 171 -6.97 9.99 6.17
C ALA A 171 -6.46 8.75 5.46
N TYR A 172 -5.29 8.86 4.83
CA TYR A 172 -4.52 7.71 4.37
C TYR A 172 -3.64 7.21 5.50
N LEU A 173 -3.79 5.95 5.85
CA LEU A 173 -2.94 5.22 6.78
C LEU A 173 -1.97 4.37 5.97
N TYR A 174 -0.68 4.50 6.25
CA TYR A 174 0.35 3.64 5.67
C TYR A 174 0.52 2.43 6.58
N LEU A 175 0.34 1.22 6.05
CA LEU A 175 0.37 0.01 6.87
C LEU A 175 1.75 -0.18 7.51
N GLY A 176 2.84 0.14 6.79
CA GLY A 176 4.20 0.06 7.32
C GLY A 176 4.49 0.96 8.54
N ASP A 177 3.71 2.04 8.75
CA ASP A 177 3.83 2.87 9.97
C ASP A 177 3.13 2.24 11.18
N LEU A 178 2.14 1.38 10.95
CA LEU A 178 1.29 0.77 11.97
C LEU A 178 1.91 -0.51 12.54
N ILE A 179 2.74 -1.18 11.75
CA ILE A 179 3.32 -2.51 12.01
C ILE A 179 4.68 -2.46 12.74
N ASP A 180 5.04 -1.28 13.25
CA ASP A 180 6.29 -1.09 13.98
C ASP A 180 6.19 -1.71 15.39
N GLU A 181 6.83 -2.87 15.60
CA GLU A 181 6.81 -3.67 16.85
C GLU A 181 7.19 -2.86 18.10
N ASP A 182 7.92 -1.75 17.94
CA ASP A 182 8.34 -0.88 19.04
C ASP A 182 7.26 0.13 19.49
N LYS A 183 6.08 0.15 18.84
CA LYS A 183 4.99 1.08 19.15
C LYS A 183 3.77 0.34 19.70
N ASP A 184 3.37 0.66 20.94
CA ASP A 184 2.03 0.32 21.43
C ASP A 184 0.99 1.20 20.73
N THR A 185 0.57 0.79 19.54
CA THR A 185 -0.43 1.47 18.71
C THR A 185 -1.86 1.17 19.14
N GLY A 186 -2.06 0.21 20.06
CA GLY A 186 -3.40 -0.33 20.37
C GLY A 186 -4.03 -1.11 19.22
N LEU A 187 -3.19 -1.55 18.27
CA LEU A 187 -3.57 -2.40 17.15
C LEU A 187 -3.06 -3.83 17.39
N VAL A 188 -3.76 -4.80 16.79
CA VAL A 188 -3.23 -6.16 16.63
C VAL A 188 -3.28 -6.52 15.14
N GLU A 189 -2.14 -6.96 14.61
CA GLU A 189 -1.95 -7.39 13.23
C GLU A 189 -2.37 -8.85 13.01
N GLY A 190 -2.24 -9.31 11.75
CA GLY A 190 -2.37 -10.73 11.42
C GLY A 190 -3.81 -11.19 11.33
N VAL A 191 -4.75 -10.24 11.15
CA VAL A 191 -6.12 -10.59 10.82
C VAL A 191 -6.13 -11.06 9.36
N LEU A 192 -6.11 -12.38 9.16
CA LEU A 192 -6.23 -13.04 7.85
C LEU A 192 -7.61 -13.71 7.70
N SER A 193 -8.11 -14.30 8.78
CA SER A 193 -9.47 -14.84 8.94
C SER A 193 -9.72 -15.13 10.42
N PHE A 194 -10.94 -14.92 10.90
CA PHE A 194 -11.33 -15.33 12.28
C PHE A 194 -11.89 -16.75 12.36
N THR A 195 -11.93 -17.49 11.24
CA THR A 195 -12.34 -18.90 11.23
C THR A 195 -11.37 -19.76 10.43
N PRO A 196 -10.85 -20.88 10.98
CA PRO A 196 -9.99 -21.82 10.27
C PRO A 196 -10.63 -22.42 9.00
N ASP A 197 -11.95 -22.36 8.89
CA ASP A 197 -12.74 -23.13 7.93
C ASP A 197 -13.34 -22.29 6.80
N SER A 198 -13.09 -20.96 6.78
CA SER A 198 -13.51 -20.12 5.66
C SER A 198 -12.58 -18.91 5.49
N TYR A 199 -12.11 -18.71 4.27
CA TYR A 199 -11.39 -17.50 3.83
C TYR A 199 -12.32 -16.29 3.66
N ASP A 200 -13.62 -16.44 3.96
CA ASP A 200 -14.65 -15.61 3.31
C ASP A 200 -15.36 -14.58 4.20
N VAL A 201 -15.09 -14.52 5.50
CA VAL A 201 -15.76 -13.53 6.36
C VAL A 201 -14.82 -12.94 7.40
N VAL A 202 -14.26 -11.79 7.06
CA VAL A 202 -13.70 -10.88 8.06
C VAL A 202 -14.82 -9.96 8.55
N HIS A 203 -14.93 -9.78 9.86
CA HIS A 203 -15.89 -8.90 10.51
C HIS A 203 -15.21 -8.12 11.65
N ASP A 204 -15.86 -7.05 12.11
CA ASP A 204 -15.43 -6.34 13.30
C ASP A 204 -15.50 -7.24 14.54
N LEU A 205 -14.56 -7.09 15.47
CA LEU A 205 -14.43 -7.97 16.62
C LEU A 205 -15.65 -7.92 17.54
N THR A 206 -15.94 -9.04 18.18
CA THR A 206 -16.63 -9.10 19.47
C THR A 206 -15.61 -8.93 20.61
N GLU A 207 -16.09 -8.59 21.81
CA GLU A 207 -15.24 -8.53 23.02
C GLU A 207 -14.51 -9.85 23.31
N LYS A 208 -15.16 -10.98 22.99
CA LYS A 208 -14.54 -12.30 23.14
C LYS A 208 -13.40 -12.50 22.15
N GLU A 209 -13.64 -12.25 20.86
CA GLU A 209 -12.60 -12.39 19.82
C GLU A 209 -11.44 -11.43 20.06
N LYS A 210 -11.72 -10.21 20.53
CA LYS A 210 -10.72 -9.25 20.96
C LYS A 210 -9.83 -9.80 22.09
N SER A 211 -10.44 -10.41 23.12
CA SER A 211 -9.71 -11.04 24.23
C SER A 211 -8.91 -12.27 23.80
N ASP A 212 -9.40 -13.02 22.81
CA ASP A 212 -8.70 -14.18 22.25
C ASP A 212 -7.49 -13.72 21.43
N LEU A 213 -7.66 -12.68 20.62
CA LEU A 213 -6.62 -12.09 19.78
C LEU A 213 -5.49 -11.46 20.61
N GLU A 214 -5.82 -10.67 21.64
CA GLU A 214 -4.80 -10.09 22.55
C GLU A 214 -4.00 -11.16 23.29
N ARG A 215 -4.61 -12.31 23.62
CA ARG A 215 -3.88 -13.42 24.26
C ARG A 215 -2.94 -14.12 23.29
N ALA A 216 -3.34 -14.31 22.04
CA ALA A 216 -2.50 -14.91 21.01
C ALA A 216 -1.31 -14.00 20.65
N ALA A 217 -1.49 -12.68 20.67
CA ALA A 217 -0.40 -11.72 20.43
C ALA A 217 0.60 -11.61 21.59
N ALA A 218 0.25 -12.09 22.79
CA ALA A 218 1.09 -12.03 23.98
C ALA A 218 1.92 -13.31 24.24
N SER A 219 1.76 -14.35 23.40
CA SER A 219 2.42 -15.66 23.52
C SER A 219 3.55 -15.83 22.52
#